data_AF-A0A531JBJ5-F1
#
_entry.id   AF-A0A531JBJ5-F1
#
_cell.length_a   1.000
_cell.length_b   1.000
_cell.length_c   1.000
_cell.angle_alpha   90.00
_cell.angle_beta   90.00
_cell.angle_gamma   90.00
#
_symmetry.space_group_name_H-M   'P 1'
#
loop_
_entity.id
_entity.type
_entity.pdbx_description
1 polymer ?
#
loop_
_entity_poly.entity_id
_entity_poly.type
_entity_poly.pdbx_seq_one_letter_code
_entity_poly.pdbx_strand_id
1 'polypeptide(L)'
;MTFARVALLAAALMAAAVVSPFSSDGTGKVALSVAIDGAIGPASTRQLEEALDTAAKRNAAVLILQLDTPGGLVTSMREMIADILASPVPVIGYVAPAGGHAASAGTYILYASHVAAMAPGTNLGAATPVEMGGLPSLPGG
;
A
#
# COMPACT_ATOMS: atom_id res chain seq x y z
N MET A 1 22.05 -18.38 -57.32
CA MET A 1 22.66 -17.61 -56.20
C MET A 1 21.63 -17.05 -55.21
N THR A 2 20.34 -17.02 -55.55
CA THR A 2 19.27 -16.43 -54.72
C THR A 2 18.83 -17.33 -53.56
N PHE A 3 18.69 -18.64 -53.78
CA PHE A 3 18.26 -19.60 -52.75
C PHE A 3 19.23 -19.73 -51.56
N ALA A 4 20.54 -19.73 -51.82
CA ALA A 4 21.56 -19.79 -50.76
C ALA A 4 21.53 -18.55 -49.86
N ARG A 5 21.21 -17.37 -50.41
CA ARG A 5 21.08 -16.12 -49.65
C ARG A 5 19.83 -16.10 -48.76
N VAL A 6 18.72 -16.66 -49.24
CA VAL A 6 17.49 -16.79 -48.43
C VAL A 6 17.67 -17.78 -47.28
N ALA A 7 18.34 -18.91 -47.52
CA ALA A 7 18.64 -19.89 -46.47
C ALA A 7 19.57 -19.33 -45.39
N LEU A 8 20.60 -18.55 -45.79
CA LEU A 8 21.50 -17.87 -44.85
C LEU A 8 20.77 -16.80 -44.01
N LEU A 9 19.84 -16.05 -44.62
CA LEU A 9 19.03 -15.07 -43.90
C LEU A 9 18.07 -15.73 -42.90
N ALA A 10 17.43 -16.84 -43.29
CA ALA A 10 16.54 -17.59 -42.40
C ALA A 10 17.29 -18.22 -41.22
N ALA A 11 18.50 -18.76 -41.47
CA ALA A 11 19.37 -19.30 -40.42
C ALA A 11 19.87 -18.20 -39.46
N ALA A 12 20.20 -17.01 -39.98
CA ALA A 12 20.59 -15.86 -39.16
C ALA A 12 19.43 -15.32 -38.29
N LEU A 13 18.21 -15.30 -38.82
CA LEU A 13 17.00 -14.91 -38.07
C LEU A 13 16.64 -15.93 -36.97
N MET A 14 16.77 -17.23 -37.26
CA MET A 14 16.57 -18.29 -36.27
C MET A 14 17.65 -18.26 -35.18
N ALA A 15 18.90 -17.98 -35.55
CA ALA A 15 19.99 -17.79 -34.59
C ALA A 15 19.75 -16.57 -33.70
N ALA A 16 19.27 -15.44 -34.24
CA ALA A 16 18.95 -14.26 -33.43
C ALA A 16 17.80 -14.47 -32.42
N ALA A 17 16.86 -15.37 -32.73
CA ALA A 17 15.74 -15.69 -31.84
C ALA A 17 16.13 -16.55 -30.63
N VAL A 18 17.17 -17.40 -30.74
CA VAL A 18 17.63 -18.25 -29.62
C VAL A 18 18.61 -17.55 -28.67
N VAL A 19 19.26 -16.47 -29.08
CA VAL A 19 20.18 -15.67 -28.24
C VAL A 19 19.56 -14.39 -27.69
N SER A 20 18.25 -14.15 -27.87
CA SER A 20 17.59 -13.06 -27.16
C SER A 20 17.64 -13.37 -25.67
N PRO A 21 18.48 -12.65 -24.89
CA PRO A 21 18.49 -12.88 -23.47
C PRO A 21 17.20 -12.22 -22.99
N PHE A 22 16.24 -13.01 -22.53
CA PHE A 22 15.25 -12.53 -21.57
C PHE A 22 16.03 -12.26 -20.27
N SER A 23 16.87 -11.23 -20.30
CA SER A 23 17.47 -10.65 -19.11
C SER A 23 16.32 -9.93 -18.41
N SER A 24 15.61 -10.67 -17.57
CA SER A 24 15.02 -10.11 -16.37
C SER A 24 16.18 -9.45 -15.63
N ASP A 25 16.37 -8.16 -15.84
CA ASP A 25 17.28 -7.37 -15.03
C ASP A 25 16.87 -7.63 -13.57
N GLY A 26 17.71 -8.33 -12.81
CA GLY A 26 17.42 -8.80 -11.44
C GLY A 26 17.30 -7.65 -10.42
N THR A 27 17.03 -6.45 -10.92
CA THR A 27 16.89 -5.16 -10.27
C THR A 27 15.43 -4.74 -10.13
N GLY A 28 14.49 -5.68 -10.30
CA GLY A 28 13.06 -5.42 -10.08
C GLY A 28 12.82 -4.90 -8.67
N LYS A 29 12.49 -3.62 -8.54
CA LYS A 29 12.14 -3.03 -7.24
C LYS A 29 10.94 -3.77 -6.66
N VAL A 30 11.06 -4.17 -5.40
CA VAL A 30 9.99 -4.90 -4.69
C VAL A 30 8.91 -3.94 -4.19
N ALA A 31 7.65 -4.38 -4.22
CA ALA A 31 6.59 -3.79 -3.44
C ALA A 31 6.50 -4.56 -2.11
N LEU A 32 6.46 -3.85 -0.99
CA LEU A 32 6.15 -4.46 0.31
C LEU A 32 4.70 -4.19 0.67
N SER A 33 4.12 -5.04 1.49
CA SER A 33 2.78 -4.85 2.03
C SER A 33 2.74 -5.09 3.52
N VAL A 34 1.95 -4.30 4.22
CA VAL A 34 1.60 -4.49 5.62
C VAL A 34 0.08 -4.33 5.76
N ALA A 35 -0.55 -5.17 6.58
CA ALA A 35 -1.98 -5.10 6.83
C ALA A 35 -2.24 -4.64 8.27
N ILE A 36 -3.09 -3.63 8.41
CA ILE A 36 -3.68 -3.22 9.68
C ILE A 36 -5.16 -3.65 9.64
N ASP A 37 -5.45 -4.68 10.43
CA ASP A 37 -6.78 -5.21 10.67
C ASP A 37 -7.19 -4.91 12.12
N GLY A 38 -8.29 -4.19 12.29
CA GLY A 38 -8.83 -3.81 13.58
C GLY A 38 -8.47 -2.39 14.02
N ALA A 39 -8.48 -2.15 15.33
CA ALA A 39 -8.44 -0.80 15.90
C ALA A 39 -7.10 -0.10 15.70
N ILE A 40 -7.14 1.20 15.40
CA ILE A 40 -5.95 2.06 15.34
C ILE A 40 -5.47 2.41 16.75
N GLY A 41 -4.27 1.96 17.10
CA GLY A 41 -3.62 2.24 18.37
C GLY A 41 -2.09 2.06 18.33
N PRO A 42 -1.41 2.13 19.48
CA PRO A 42 0.06 2.11 19.54
C PRO A 42 0.71 0.87 18.93
N ALA A 43 0.03 -0.28 18.96
CA ALA A 43 0.53 -1.51 18.35
C ALA A 43 0.54 -1.42 16.81
N SER A 44 -0.56 -0.97 16.21
CA SER A 44 -0.64 -0.76 14.76
C SER A 44 0.27 0.38 14.30
N THR A 45 0.51 1.41 15.12
CA THR A 45 1.46 2.49 14.79
C THR A 45 2.86 1.92 14.64
N ARG A 46 3.35 1.14 15.63
CA ARG A 46 4.65 0.47 15.53
C ARG A 46 4.75 -0.46 14.32
N GLN A 47 3.67 -1.17 14.00
CA GLN A 47 3.64 -2.04 12.83
C GLN A 47 3.86 -1.25 11.52
N LEU A 48 3.27 -0.05 11.40
CA LEU A 48 3.49 0.82 10.26
C LEU A 48 4.92 1.38 10.23
N GLU A 49 5.44 1.84 11.37
CA GLU A 49 6.82 2.34 11.50
C GLU A 49 7.84 1.27 11.06
N GLU A 50 7.70 0.04 11.54
CA GLU A 50 8.55 -1.09 11.17
C GLU A 50 8.45 -1.43 9.67
N ALA A 51 7.26 -1.33 9.09
CA ALA A 51 7.04 -1.56 7.67
C ALA A 51 7.68 -0.47 6.80
N LEU A 52 7.58 0.81 7.21
CA LEU A 52 8.20 1.95 6.53
C LEU A 52 9.74 1.86 6.59
N ASP A 53 10.30 1.55 7.76
CA ASP A 53 11.74 1.34 7.94
C ASP A 53 12.24 0.17 7.10
N THR A 54 11.51 -0.95 7.10
CA THR A 54 11.84 -2.11 6.26
C THR A 54 11.77 -1.76 4.77
N ALA A 55 10.76 -1.01 4.33
CA ALA A 55 10.63 -0.56 2.95
C ALA A 55 11.79 0.34 2.52
N ALA A 56 12.19 1.28 3.38
CA ALA A 56 13.32 2.16 3.13
C ALA A 56 14.64 1.37 3.03
N LYS A 57 14.91 0.48 4.00
CA LYS A 57 16.13 -0.36 4.02
C LYS A 57 16.23 -1.28 2.81
N ARG A 58 15.10 -1.76 2.30
CA ARG A 58 15.05 -2.62 1.11
C ARG A 58 14.98 -1.86 -0.21
N ASN A 59 14.99 -0.52 -0.18
CA ASN A 59 14.79 0.33 -1.35
C ASN A 59 13.56 -0.10 -2.17
N ALA A 60 12.47 -0.38 -1.45
CA ALA A 60 11.21 -0.81 -2.06
C ALA A 60 10.68 0.28 -3.01
N ALA A 61 10.02 -0.12 -4.09
CA ALA A 61 9.34 0.82 -4.97
C ALA A 61 8.19 1.53 -4.26
N VAL A 62 7.49 0.79 -3.39
CA VAL A 62 6.26 1.23 -2.73
C VAL A 62 5.99 0.36 -1.50
N LEU A 63 5.33 0.94 -0.50
CA LEU A 63 4.68 0.21 0.59
C LEU A 63 3.16 0.24 0.36
N ILE A 64 2.53 -0.93 0.36
CA ILE A 64 1.08 -1.08 0.35
C ILE A 64 0.62 -1.25 1.79
N LEU A 65 -0.05 -0.24 2.32
CA LEU A 65 -0.72 -0.27 3.61
C LEU A 65 -2.16 -0.74 3.40
N GLN A 66 -2.42 -2.03 3.63
CA GLN A 66 -3.78 -2.57 3.60
C GLN A 66 -4.52 -2.19 4.89
N LEU A 67 -5.75 -1.69 4.74
CA LEU A 67 -6.59 -1.22 5.85
C LEU A 67 -7.93 -1.96 5.88
N ASP A 68 -8.25 -2.52 7.04
CA ASP A 68 -9.62 -2.84 7.45
C ASP A 68 -9.76 -2.47 8.93
N THR A 69 -10.37 -1.31 9.20
CA THR A 69 -10.38 -0.70 10.53
C THR A 69 -11.68 0.04 10.83
N PRO A 70 -12.24 -0.14 12.05
CA PRO A 70 -13.34 0.69 12.55
C PRO A 70 -12.85 2.07 13.04
N GLY A 71 -11.54 2.33 12.98
CA GLY A 71 -10.89 3.53 13.52
C GLY A 71 -10.20 3.27 14.85
N GLY A 72 -9.93 4.33 15.61
CA GLY A 72 -9.23 4.22 16.88
C GLY A 72 -8.74 5.56 17.42
N LEU A 73 -7.62 5.54 18.12
CA LEU A 73 -7.12 6.70 18.87
C LEU A 73 -6.66 7.83 17.93
N VAL A 74 -7.08 9.06 18.25
CA VAL A 74 -6.67 10.28 17.52
C VAL A 74 -5.15 10.48 17.59
N THR A 75 -4.50 10.13 18.69
CA THR A 75 -3.05 10.23 18.85
C THR A 75 -2.34 9.31 17.86
N SER A 76 -2.67 8.01 17.88
CA SER A 76 -2.09 7.02 16.96
C SER A 76 -2.40 7.33 15.50
N MET A 77 -3.60 7.82 15.18
CA MET A 77 -3.94 8.31 13.85
C MET A 77 -3.01 9.44 13.39
N ARG A 78 -2.77 10.44 14.25
CA ARG A 78 -1.89 11.58 13.92
C ARG A 78 -0.43 11.17 13.77
N GLU A 79 0.04 10.24 14.59
CA GLU A 79 1.38 9.65 14.49
C GLU A 79 1.54 8.96 13.12
N MET A 80 0.66 8.02 12.79
CA MET A 80 0.69 7.32 11.50
C MET A 80 0.65 8.28 10.30
N ILE A 81 -0.17 9.33 10.37
CA ILE A 81 -0.22 10.36 9.31
C ILE A 81 1.13 11.06 9.18
N ALA A 82 1.77 11.44 10.29
CA ALA A 82 3.08 12.06 10.27
C ALA A 82 4.14 11.13 9.65
N ASP A 83 4.11 9.85 10.02
CA ASP A 83 5.05 8.84 9.49
C ASP A 83 4.88 8.64 7.98
N ILE A 84 3.64 8.56 7.51
CA ILE A 84 3.35 8.43 6.07
C ILE A 84 3.84 9.65 5.30
N LEU A 85 3.58 10.86 5.81
CA LEU A 85 3.99 12.12 5.16
C LEU A 85 5.50 12.32 5.16
N ALA A 86 6.21 11.77 6.15
CA ALA A 86 7.67 11.80 6.24
C ALA A 86 8.36 10.65 5.49
N SER A 87 7.59 9.70 4.95
CA SER A 87 8.13 8.48 4.37
C SER A 87 9.00 8.76 3.14
N PRO A 88 10.23 8.20 3.07
CA PRO A 88 11.05 8.23 1.86
C PRO A 88 10.60 7.23 0.79
N VAL A 89 9.66 6.34 1.11
CA VAL A 89 9.06 5.36 0.19
C VAL A 89 7.59 5.72 -0.05
N PRO A 90 7.10 5.75 -1.30
CA PRO A 90 5.69 6.00 -1.57
C PRO A 90 4.79 4.98 -0.85
N VAL A 91 3.68 5.46 -0.27
CA VAL A 91 2.70 4.64 0.46
C VAL A 91 1.39 4.62 -0.31
N ILE A 92 0.94 3.42 -0.70
CA ILE A 92 -0.41 3.17 -1.21
C ILE A 92 -1.26 2.71 -0.02
N GLY A 93 -2.24 3.51 0.37
CA GLY A 93 -3.30 3.06 1.28
C GLY A 93 -4.33 2.25 0.50
N TYR A 94 -4.61 1.03 0.93
CA TYR A 94 -5.50 0.11 0.21
C TYR A 94 -6.58 -0.44 1.15
N VAL A 95 -7.82 0.02 1.00
CA VAL A 95 -8.94 -0.53 1.79
C VAL A 95 -9.34 -1.88 1.21
N ALA A 96 -9.15 -2.95 1.99
CA ALA A 96 -9.37 -4.33 1.55
C ALA A 96 -9.40 -5.29 2.75
N PRO A 97 -10.05 -6.47 2.63
CA PRO A 97 -10.64 -7.05 1.42
C PRO A 97 -11.99 -6.43 1.04
N ALA A 98 -12.64 -6.95 0.00
CA ALA A 98 -14.01 -6.59 -0.33
C ALA A 98 -14.92 -6.72 0.91
N GLY A 99 -15.74 -5.72 1.20
CA GLY A 99 -16.53 -5.62 2.43
C GLY A 99 -15.83 -4.98 3.62
N GLY A 100 -14.50 -4.83 3.57
CA GLY A 100 -13.72 -4.10 4.57
C GLY A 100 -13.97 -2.59 4.57
N HIS A 101 -13.42 -1.90 5.55
CA HIS A 101 -13.67 -0.46 5.72
C HIS A 101 -12.47 0.30 6.29
N ALA A 102 -12.38 1.59 5.97
CA ALA A 102 -11.47 2.52 6.61
C ALA A 102 -12.30 3.61 7.32
N ALA A 103 -12.82 3.27 8.49
CA ALA A 103 -13.67 4.19 9.26
C ALA A 103 -12.85 5.08 10.20
N SER A 104 -13.38 6.26 10.53
CA SER A 104 -12.82 7.17 11.52
C SER A 104 -11.33 7.46 11.29
N ALA A 105 -10.45 7.05 12.20
CA ALA A 105 -9.00 7.19 12.04
C ALA A 105 -8.48 6.64 10.71
N GLY A 106 -9.03 5.51 10.23
CA GLY A 106 -8.66 4.91 8.96
C GLY A 106 -8.91 5.83 7.76
N THR A 107 -9.96 6.67 7.80
CA THR A 107 -10.23 7.65 6.75
C THR A 107 -9.11 8.67 6.62
N TYR A 108 -8.64 9.21 7.74
CA TYR A 108 -7.57 10.21 7.74
C TYR A 108 -6.21 9.61 7.36
N ILE A 109 -5.94 8.37 7.79
CA ILE A 109 -4.74 7.64 7.37
C ILE A 109 -4.75 7.41 5.85
N LEU A 110 -5.89 7.03 5.29
CA LEU A 110 -6.04 6.87 3.84
C LEU A 110 -5.84 8.20 3.10
N TYR A 111 -6.35 9.31 3.62
CA TYR A 111 -6.14 10.65 3.04
C TYR A 111 -4.68 11.10 3.03
N ALA A 112 -3.89 10.65 4.01
CA ALA A 112 -2.46 10.95 4.08
C ALA A 112 -1.62 10.08 3.13
N SER A 113 -2.18 8.98 2.62
CA SER A 113 -1.46 8.09 1.71
C SER A 113 -1.21 8.79 0.36
N HIS A 114 -0.07 8.47 -0.26
CA HIS A 114 0.34 9.06 -1.54
C HIS A 114 -0.62 8.66 -2.68
N VAL A 115 -1.14 7.43 -2.59
CA VAL A 115 -2.21 6.92 -3.43
C VAL A 115 -3.21 6.21 -2.53
N ALA A 116 -4.50 6.50 -2.74
CA ALA A 116 -5.59 5.78 -2.12
C ALA A 116 -6.21 4.81 -3.13
N ALA A 117 -6.37 3.56 -2.73
CA ALA A 117 -7.03 2.51 -3.50
C ALA A 117 -8.05 1.79 -2.62
N MET A 118 -9.09 1.24 -3.23
CA MET A 118 -10.18 0.55 -2.53
C MET A 118 -10.60 -0.68 -3.31
N ALA A 119 -10.71 -1.82 -2.63
CA ALA A 119 -11.33 -3.01 -3.19
C ALA A 119 -12.83 -2.75 -3.43
N PRO A 120 -13.48 -3.38 -4.44
CA PRO A 120 -14.92 -3.25 -4.65
C PRO A 120 -15.73 -3.59 -3.40
N GLY A 121 -16.77 -2.79 -3.11
CA GLY A 121 -17.65 -3.02 -1.96
C GLY A 121 -17.04 -2.69 -0.60
N THR A 122 -15.93 -1.94 -0.55
CA THR A 122 -15.38 -1.39 0.69
C THR A 122 -15.99 -0.03 1.03
N ASN A 123 -15.86 0.39 2.30
CA ASN A 123 -16.41 1.66 2.79
C ASN A 123 -15.32 2.59 3.33
N LEU A 124 -15.54 3.91 3.19
CA LEU A 124 -14.69 4.97 3.68
C LEU A 124 -15.57 6.04 4.34
N GLY A 125 -15.19 6.55 5.52
CA GLY A 125 -15.92 7.62 6.20
C GLY A 125 -16.17 7.35 7.69
N ALA A 126 -17.33 7.77 8.20
CA ALA A 126 -17.65 7.73 9.64
C ALA A 126 -16.54 8.39 10.51
N ALA A 127 -16.15 9.61 10.13
CA ALA A 127 -14.95 10.28 10.65
C ALA A 127 -15.22 11.46 11.60
N THR A 128 -16.41 11.50 12.20
CA THR A 128 -16.73 12.46 13.26
C THR A 128 -16.02 12.05 14.55
N PRO A 129 -15.16 12.90 15.16
CA PRO A 129 -14.54 12.60 16.44
C PRO A 129 -15.60 12.38 17.52
N VAL A 130 -15.39 11.35 18.34
CA VAL A 130 -16.21 11.06 19.53
C VAL A 130 -15.29 10.89 20.74
N GLU A 131 -15.73 11.31 21.91
CA GLU A 131 -14.99 11.06 23.14
C GLU A 131 -15.11 9.58 23.53
N MET A 132 -13.96 8.91 23.65
CA MET A 132 -13.90 7.55 24.16
C MET A 132 -14.14 7.55 25.66
N GLY A 133 -15.29 7.03 26.10
CA GLY A 133 -15.60 6.85 27.52
C GLY A 133 -16.57 7.87 28.14
N GLY A 134 -17.23 8.71 27.34
CA GLY A 134 -18.35 9.53 27.84
C GLY A 134 -19.60 8.68 28.06
N LEU A 135 -20.25 8.82 29.23
CA LEU A 135 -21.66 8.45 29.37
C LEU A 135 -22.46 9.21 28.31
N PRO A 136 -23.51 8.62 27.69
CA PRO A 136 -24.38 9.39 26.80
C PRO A 136 -24.85 10.62 27.57
N SER A 137 -24.47 11.81 27.09
CA SER A 137 -24.95 13.04 27.67
C SER A 137 -26.47 13.02 27.55
N LEU A 138 -27.15 13.04 28.69
CA LEU A 138 -28.59 13.25 28.70
C LEU A 138 -28.84 14.62 28.05
N PRO A 139 -29.81 14.73 27.12
CA PRO A 139 -30.16 16.01 26.56
C PRO A 139 -30.72 16.91 27.68
N GLY A 140 -29.93 17.89 28.11
CA GLY A 140 -30.32 18.96 29.04
C GLY A 140 -29.82 18.77 30.48
N GLY A 141 -28.88 19.62 30.88
CA GLY A 141 -28.36 19.77 32.24
C GLY A 141 -27.04 20.51 32.27
#